data_AF-A0A329RF46-F1
#
_entry.id   AF-A0A329RF46-F1
#
_cell.length_a   1.000
_cell.length_b   1.000
_cell.length_c   1.000
_cell.angle_alpha   90.00
_cell.angle_beta   90.00
_cell.angle_gamma   90.00
#
_symmetry.space_group_name_H-M   'P 1'
#
loop_
_entity.id
_entity.type
_entity.pdbx_description
1 polymer ?
#
loop_
_entity_poly.entity_id
_entity_poly.type
_entity_poly.pdbx_seq_one_letter_code
_entity_poly.pdbx_strand_id
1 'polypeptide(L)'
;MKTLAENMQAYMVLSSASSHRLVNEAWLKSRETPQQVFKILRLQHKALDSNPLFIQWLRYIKLYRSLAGSESFSDAQTLNFLLNEKWFLFESTLGTLFQSLKAIPDLETFALSLQTHLYHRWIGIKFSPKQLELLLGTPKRIDFSRVPKSDPMYGNLEAYTMQFAEHKGGRELLEKVKKMFADNDPNAALAAASKA
;
A
#
# COMPACT_ATOMS: atom_id res chain seq x y z
N MET A 1 -2.13 10.62 27.35
CA MET A 1 -2.51 9.45 28.17
C MET A 1 -3.42 8.57 27.34
N LYS A 2 -3.24 7.24 27.40
CA LYS A 2 -4.07 6.25 26.70
C LYS A 2 -5.45 6.22 27.36
N THR A 3 -6.55 6.37 26.62
CA THR A 3 -7.89 6.22 27.22
C THR A 3 -8.29 4.75 27.28
N LEU A 4 -9.06 4.37 28.32
CA LEU A 4 -9.66 3.03 28.44
C LEU A 4 -10.56 2.73 27.23
N ALA A 5 -11.29 3.74 26.77
CA ALA A 5 -12.19 3.65 25.62
C ALA A 5 -11.47 3.23 24.33
N GLU A 6 -10.33 3.86 23.99
CA GLU A 6 -9.53 3.47 22.81
C GLU A 6 -9.04 2.01 22.90
N ASN A 7 -8.61 1.56 24.07
CA ASN A 7 -8.18 0.18 24.27
C ASN A 7 -9.32 -0.81 24.02
N MET A 8 -10.52 -0.48 24.52
CA MET A 8 -11.71 -1.29 24.33
C MET A 8 -12.11 -1.34 22.85
N GLN A 9 -12.07 -0.21 22.13
CA GLN A 9 -12.38 -0.17 20.70
C GLN A 9 -11.39 -1.02 19.88
N ALA A 10 -10.08 -0.90 20.14
CA ALA A 10 -9.08 -1.74 19.48
C ALA A 10 -9.29 -3.23 19.80
N TYR A 11 -9.62 -3.58 21.05
CA TYR A 11 -9.94 -4.96 21.44
C TYR A 11 -11.18 -5.49 20.74
N MET A 12 -12.24 -4.69 20.63
CA MET A 12 -13.47 -5.04 19.92
C MET A 12 -13.23 -5.28 18.43
N VAL A 13 -12.31 -4.55 17.80
CA VAL A 13 -11.88 -4.81 16.42
C VAL A 13 -11.10 -6.13 16.28
N LEU A 14 -10.54 -6.66 17.37
CA LEU A 14 -9.78 -7.91 17.33
C LEU A 14 -10.60 -9.13 17.77
N SER A 15 -11.80 -8.93 18.33
CA SER A 15 -12.55 -10.01 18.98
C SER A 15 -13.52 -10.74 18.06
N SER A 16 -14.35 -10.03 17.29
CA SER A 16 -15.38 -10.65 16.45
C SER A 16 -15.90 -9.73 15.33
N ALA A 17 -16.41 -10.34 14.26
CA ALA A 17 -17.06 -9.60 13.16
C ALA A 17 -18.24 -8.74 13.63
N SER A 18 -19.03 -9.22 14.59
CA SER A 18 -20.13 -8.46 15.18
C SER A 18 -19.63 -7.21 15.93
N SER A 19 -18.51 -7.35 16.64
CA SER A 19 -17.83 -6.24 17.30
C SER A 19 -17.25 -5.24 16.29
N HIS A 20 -16.74 -5.69 15.14
CA HIS A 20 -16.28 -4.77 14.07
C HIS A 20 -17.40 -3.86 13.59
N ARG A 21 -18.60 -4.43 13.38
CA ARG A 21 -19.77 -3.66 12.92
C ARG A 21 -20.16 -2.60 13.94
N LEU A 22 -20.25 -2.95 15.22
CA LEU A 22 -20.62 -2.01 16.29
C LEU A 22 -19.62 -0.86 16.41
N VAL A 23 -18.31 -1.16 16.32
CA VAL A 23 -17.28 -0.12 16.39
C VAL A 23 -17.35 0.81 15.18
N ASN A 24 -17.55 0.28 13.97
CA ASN A 24 -17.75 1.10 12.78
C ASN A 24 -18.99 2.01 12.89
N GLU A 25 -20.13 1.48 13.32
CA GLU A 25 -21.34 2.26 13.54
C GLU A 25 -21.14 3.37 14.58
N ALA A 26 -20.40 3.07 15.66
CA ALA A 26 -20.07 4.06 16.68
C ALA A 26 -19.19 5.19 16.12
N TRP A 27 -18.12 4.85 15.40
CA TRP A 27 -17.26 5.84 14.74
C TRP A 27 -18.01 6.71 13.74
N LEU A 28 -18.88 6.11 12.93
CA LEU A 28 -19.72 6.85 11.99
C LEU A 28 -20.71 7.80 12.69
N LYS A 29 -21.40 7.34 13.74
CA LYS A 29 -22.34 8.17 14.53
C LYS A 29 -21.63 9.35 15.18
N SER A 30 -20.41 9.13 15.67
CA SER A 30 -19.55 10.16 16.25
C SER A 30 -18.84 11.03 15.21
N ARG A 31 -19.04 10.78 13.91
CA ARG A 31 -18.39 11.47 12.80
C ARG A 31 -16.85 11.43 12.87
N GLU A 32 -16.30 10.31 13.33
CA GLU A 32 -14.86 10.12 13.39
C GLU A 32 -14.30 10.05 11.97
N THR A 33 -13.43 10.99 11.62
CA THR A 33 -12.70 10.96 10.35
C THR A 33 -11.75 9.77 10.28
N PRO A 34 -11.36 9.30 9.08
CA PRO A 34 -10.31 8.29 8.96
C PRO A 34 -9.03 8.62 9.72
N GLN A 35 -8.63 9.89 9.77
CA GLN A 35 -7.46 10.35 10.52
C GLN A 35 -7.64 10.16 12.04
N GLN A 36 -8.84 10.43 12.57
CA GLN A 36 -9.16 10.16 13.98
C GLN A 36 -9.16 8.65 14.27
N VAL A 37 -9.79 7.84 13.42
CA VAL A 37 -9.80 6.37 13.60
C VAL A 37 -8.38 5.79 13.54
N PHE A 38 -7.50 6.32 12.70
CA PHE A 38 -6.09 5.92 12.67
C PHE A 38 -5.40 6.12 14.03
N LYS A 39 -5.69 7.25 14.69
CA LYS A 39 -5.16 7.59 16.02
C LYS A 39 -5.79 6.74 17.12
N ILE A 40 -7.11 6.53 17.09
CA ILE A 40 -7.84 5.64 18.00
C ILE A 40 -7.23 4.23 17.98
N LEU A 41 -6.94 3.71 16.77
CA LEU A 41 -6.31 2.41 16.57
C LEU A 41 -4.79 2.40 16.82
N ARG A 42 -4.21 3.56 17.09
CA ARG A 42 -2.79 3.77 17.43
C ARG A 42 -1.85 3.20 16.38
N LEU A 43 -2.21 3.39 15.12
CA LEU A 43 -1.48 2.81 14.00
C LEU A 43 -0.15 3.51 13.75
N GLN A 44 0.04 4.75 14.23
CA GLN A 44 1.28 5.52 14.05
C GLN A 44 2.53 4.77 14.53
N HIS A 45 2.45 4.07 15.66
CA HIS A 45 3.58 3.35 16.27
C HIS A 45 3.57 1.84 16.03
N LYS A 46 2.70 1.34 15.15
CA LYS A 46 2.58 -0.08 14.83
C LYS A 46 3.15 -0.39 13.45
N ALA A 47 3.68 -1.61 13.31
CA ALA A 47 3.85 -2.24 12.01
C ALA A 47 2.49 -2.33 11.30
N LEU A 48 2.45 -2.07 9.99
CA LEU A 48 1.20 -2.05 9.22
C LEU A 48 0.99 -3.37 8.47
N ASP A 49 2.08 -4.03 8.11
CA ASP A 49 2.11 -5.35 7.50
C ASP A 49 1.38 -6.36 8.37
N SER A 50 0.44 -7.08 7.76
CA SER A 50 -0.40 -8.10 8.41
C SER A 50 -1.13 -7.63 9.67
N ASN A 51 -1.30 -6.32 9.86
CA ASN A 51 -1.93 -5.77 11.05
C ASN A 51 -3.45 -5.69 10.87
N PRO A 52 -4.25 -6.48 11.62
CA PRO A 52 -5.71 -6.48 11.50
C PRO A 52 -6.35 -5.13 11.81
N LEU A 53 -5.75 -4.31 12.68
CA LEU A 53 -6.24 -2.94 12.94
C LEU A 53 -6.03 -2.03 11.73
N PHE A 54 -4.93 -2.22 10.99
CA PHE A 54 -4.68 -1.45 9.77
C PHE A 54 -5.66 -1.85 8.66
N ILE A 55 -5.91 -3.16 8.50
CA ILE A 55 -6.93 -3.67 7.58
C ILE A 55 -8.32 -3.09 7.94
N GLN A 56 -8.66 -3.05 9.22
CA GLN A 56 -9.90 -2.43 9.69
C GLN A 56 -9.97 -0.94 9.34
N TRP A 57 -8.87 -0.21 9.52
CA TRP A 57 -8.81 1.20 9.16
C TRP A 57 -9.05 1.43 7.66
N LEU A 58 -8.48 0.59 6.79
CA LEU A 58 -8.73 0.65 5.35
C LEU A 58 -10.20 0.37 5.00
N ARG A 59 -10.83 -0.61 5.67
CA ARG A 59 -12.27 -0.89 5.52
C ARG A 59 -13.13 0.27 6.02
N TYR A 60 -12.72 0.91 7.11
CA TYR A 60 -13.40 2.09 7.64
C TYR A 60 -13.37 3.25 6.64
N ILE A 61 -12.23 3.48 5.97
CA ILE A 61 -12.15 4.50 4.91
C ILE A 61 -13.20 4.24 3.81
N LYS A 62 -13.29 2.99 3.33
CA LYS A 62 -14.29 2.62 2.30
C LYS A 62 -15.72 2.90 2.78
N LEU A 63 -16.02 2.52 4.02
CA LEU A 63 -17.32 2.76 4.62
C LEU A 63 -17.61 4.27 4.77
N TYR A 64 -16.66 5.04 5.28
CA TYR A 64 -16.79 6.48 5.50
C TYR A 64 -17.10 7.24 4.20
N ARG A 65 -16.44 6.88 3.10
CA ARG A 65 -16.66 7.47 1.76
C ARG A 65 -18.03 7.12 1.15
N SER A 66 -18.62 6.00 1.55
CA SER A 66 -19.90 5.56 1.00
C SER A 66 -21.09 6.37 1.54
N LEU A 67 -20.87 7.21 2.56
CA LEU A 67 -21.90 8.04 3.16
C LEU A 67 -22.08 9.36 2.40
N ALA A 68 -23.32 9.68 2.06
CA ALA A 68 -23.67 10.96 1.44
C ALA A 68 -23.26 12.12 2.37
N GLY A 69 -22.50 13.09 1.85
CA GLY A 69 -22.09 14.29 2.57
C GLY A 69 -20.84 14.16 3.45
N SER A 70 -20.12 13.03 3.44
CA SER A 70 -18.81 12.94 4.09
C SER A 70 -17.78 13.84 3.39
N GLU A 71 -16.95 14.57 4.13
CA GLU A 71 -15.74 15.19 3.56
C GLU A 71 -14.91 14.09 2.89
N SER A 72 -14.68 14.18 1.59
CA SER A 72 -14.04 13.10 0.85
C SER A 72 -12.65 12.82 1.43
N PHE A 73 -12.37 11.55 1.78
CA PHE A 73 -11.03 11.09 2.12
C PHE A 73 -10.50 10.16 1.01
N SER A 74 -10.23 10.72 -0.17
CA SER A 74 -9.81 10.03 -1.40
C SER A 74 -8.60 9.09 -1.24
N ASP A 75 -8.34 8.27 -2.26
CA ASP A 75 -7.19 7.35 -2.29
C ASP A 75 -5.86 8.11 -2.23
N ALA A 76 -5.76 9.22 -2.97
CA ALA A 76 -4.62 10.13 -2.90
C ALA A 76 -4.44 10.74 -1.49
N GLN A 77 -5.53 11.17 -0.84
CA GLN A 77 -5.46 11.66 0.55
C GLN A 77 -5.04 10.56 1.53
N THR A 78 -5.50 9.32 1.31
CA THR A 78 -5.09 8.16 2.12
C THR A 78 -3.60 7.89 1.98
N LEU A 79 -3.07 7.89 0.75
CA LEU A 79 -1.65 7.72 0.50
C LEU A 79 -0.83 8.83 1.15
N ASN A 80 -1.19 10.10 0.92
CA ASN A 80 -0.49 11.25 1.48
C ASN A 80 -0.50 11.22 3.02
N PHE A 81 -1.62 10.84 3.62
CA PHE A 81 -1.72 10.66 5.05
C PHE A 81 -0.77 9.58 5.57
N LEU A 82 -0.70 8.42 4.90
CA LEU A 82 0.23 7.35 5.27
C LEU A 82 1.68 7.79 5.12
N LEU A 83 2.05 8.46 4.03
CA LEU A 83 3.42 8.98 3.83
C LEU A 83 3.83 9.95 4.95
N ASN A 84 2.90 10.78 5.42
CA ASN A 84 3.16 11.73 6.51
C ASN A 84 3.25 11.03 7.89
N GLU A 85 2.29 10.17 8.23
CA GLU A 85 2.24 9.49 9.53
C GLU A 85 3.31 8.40 9.67
N LYS A 86 3.81 7.89 8.54
CA LYS A 86 4.83 6.85 8.44
C LYS A 86 6.10 7.33 7.77
N TRP A 87 6.46 8.61 7.93
CA TRP A 87 7.65 9.21 7.31
C TRP A 87 8.97 8.48 7.62
N PHE A 88 9.03 7.72 8.72
CA PHE A 88 10.18 6.91 9.12
C PHE A 88 10.21 5.52 8.46
N LEU A 89 9.13 5.06 7.82
CA LEU A 89 9.14 3.86 6.99
C LEU A 89 9.73 4.21 5.63
N PHE A 90 10.60 3.34 5.11
CA PHE A 90 11.02 3.44 3.72
C PHE A 90 9.78 3.36 2.82
N GLU A 91 9.61 4.30 1.88
CA GLU A 91 8.46 4.30 0.97
C GLU A 91 8.35 2.96 0.20
N SER A 92 9.47 2.29 -0.07
CA SER A 92 9.51 0.94 -0.66
C SER A 92 8.70 -0.09 0.13
N THR A 93 8.66 0.03 1.46
CA THR A 93 7.84 -0.81 2.35
C THR A 93 6.35 -0.59 2.14
N LEU A 94 5.91 0.63 1.78
CA LEU A 94 4.50 0.91 1.47
C LEU A 94 4.07 0.26 0.15
N GLY A 95 4.95 0.26 -0.88
CA GLY A 95 4.66 -0.43 -2.14
C GLY A 95 4.46 -1.94 -1.94
N THR A 96 5.35 -2.57 -1.16
CA THR A 96 5.25 -3.99 -0.77
C THR A 96 4.01 -4.26 0.07
N LEU A 97 3.69 -3.40 1.03
CA LEU A 97 2.48 -3.49 1.85
C LEU A 97 1.22 -3.48 0.99
N PHE A 98 1.10 -2.51 0.07
CA PHE A 98 -0.05 -2.43 -0.82
C PHE A 98 -0.12 -3.61 -1.78
N GLN A 99 1.03 -4.18 -2.20
CA GLN A 99 1.06 -5.40 -2.99
C GLN A 99 0.44 -6.57 -2.20
N SER A 100 0.81 -6.74 -0.93
CA SER A 100 0.24 -7.78 -0.07
C SER A 100 -1.27 -7.63 0.13
N LEU A 101 -1.76 -6.39 0.27
CA LEU A 101 -3.19 -6.12 0.49
C LEU A 101 -4.07 -6.53 -0.69
N LYS A 102 -3.51 -6.68 -1.91
CA LYS A 102 -4.26 -7.18 -3.07
C LYS A 102 -4.73 -8.62 -2.91
N ALA A 103 -4.12 -9.39 -2.02
CA ALA A 103 -4.59 -10.74 -1.69
C ALA A 103 -5.88 -10.74 -0.83
N ILE A 104 -6.34 -9.58 -0.36
CA ILE A 104 -7.58 -9.43 0.41
C ILE A 104 -8.67 -8.97 -0.57
N PRO A 105 -9.66 -9.82 -0.92
CA PRO A 105 -10.59 -9.53 -2.02
C PRO A 105 -11.36 -8.21 -1.87
N ASP A 106 -11.79 -7.86 -0.64
CA ASP A 106 -12.52 -6.62 -0.41
C ASP A 106 -11.63 -5.36 -0.43
N LEU A 107 -10.31 -5.51 -0.42
CA LEU A 107 -9.36 -4.40 -0.47
C LEU A 107 -8.58 -4.32 -1.80
N GLU A 108 -8.71 -5.30 -2.69
CA GLU A 108 -7.90 -5.41 -3.90
C GLU A 108 -7.89 -4.12 -4.74
N THR A 109 -9.07 -3.63 -5.14
CA THR A 109 -9.19 -2.41 -5.94
C THR A 109 -8.64 -1.18 -5.21
N PHE A 110 -8.83 -1.11 -3.89
CA PHE A 110 -8.34 0.02 -3.09
C PHE A 110 -6.81 -0.02 -2.99
N ALA A 111 -6.23 -1.20 -2.74
CA ALA A 111 -4.79 -1.40 -2.71
C ALA A 111 -4.13 -1.09 -4.06
N LEU A 112 -4.75 -1.51 -5.17
CA LEU A 112 -4.30 -1.16 -6.52
C LEU A 112 -4.29 0.35 -6.76
N SER A 113 -5.33 1.05 -6.31
CA SER A 113 -5.41 2.52 -6.43
C SER A 113 -4.31 3.22 -5.62
N LEU A 114 -4.06 2.77 -4.38
CA LEU A 114 -2.97 3.28 -3.55
C LEU A 114 -1.59 3.04 -4.19
N GLN A 115 -1.34 1.84 -4.75
CA GLN A 115 -0.13 1.56 -5.52
C GLN A 115 0.03 2.48 -6.72
N THR A 116 -1.04 2.66 -7.50
CA THR A 116 -1.02 3.52 -8.70
C THR A 116 -0.63 4.95 -8.34
N HIS A 117 -1.21 5.50 -7.27
CA HIS A 117 -0.83 6.83 -6.78
C HIS A 117 0.63 6.89 -6.30
N LEU A 118 1.11 5.86 -5.60
CA LEU A 118 2.50 5.77 -5.15
C LEU A 118 3.47 5.71 -6.34
N TYR A 119 3.16 4.91 -7.35
CA TYR A 119 3.95 4.76 -8.56
C TYR A 119 3.99 6.04 -9.39
N HIS A 120 2.86 6.75 -9.53
CA HIS A 120 2.86 8.08 -10.16
C HIS A 120 3.76 9.08 -9.43
N ARG A 121 3.76 9.07 -8.09
CA ARG A 121 4.67 9.89 -7.30
C ARG A 121 6.14 9.52 -7.57
N TRP A 122 6.49 8.24 -7.50
CA TRP A 122 7.84 7.75 -7.77
C TRP A 122 8.34 8.10 -9.18
N ILE A 123 7.49 7.92 -10.19
CA ILE A 123 7.77 8.31 -11.57
C ILE A 123 8.00 9.83 -11.68
N GLY A 124 7.18 10.62 -11.00
CA GLY A 124 7.28 12.09 -10.97
C GLY A 124 8.60 12.59 -10.37
N ILE A 125 9.11 11.91 -9.35
CA ILE A 125 10.43 12.21 -8.74
C ILE A 125 11.60 11.46 -9.42
N LYS A 126 11.36 10.83 -10.58
CA LYS A 126 12.36 10.09 -11.38
C LYS A 126 13.01 8.91 -10.61
N PHE A 127 12.28 8.30 -9.69
CA PHE A 127 12.75 7.12 -8.97
C PHE A 127 12.72 5.90 -9.90
N SER A 128 13.86 5.36 -10.30
CA SER A 128 13.92 4.26 -11.28
C SER A 128 13.61 2.89 -10.65
N PRO A 129 13.17 1.90 -11.45
CA PRO A 129 13.01 0.53 -10.99
C PRO A 129 14.27 -0.08 -10.36
N LYS A 130 15.47 0.25 -10.88
CA LYS A 130 16.74 -0.16 -10.26
C LYS A 130 16.96 0.44 -8.86
N GLN A 131 16.51 1.68 -8.63
CA GLN A 131 16.59 2.27 -7.29
C GLN A 131 15.63 1.56 -6.32
N LEU A 132 14.43 1.15 -6.79
CA LEU A 132 13.51 0.35 -5.98
C LEU A 132 14.14 -1.00 -5.61
N GLU A 133 14.72 -1.71 -6.57
CA GLU A 133 15.42 -2.99 -6.34
C GLU A 133 16.50 -2.85 -5.25
N LEU A 134 17.35 -1.82 -5.35
CA LEU A 134 18.39 -1.54 -4.36
C LEU A 134 17.82 -1.27 -2.96
N LEU A 135 16.74 -0.48 -2.86
CA LEU A 135 16.09 -0.20 -1.58
C LEU A 135 15.44 -1.44 -0.97
N LEU A 136 14.79 -2.27 -1.78
CA LEU A 136 14.20 -3.54 -1.30
C LEU A 136 15.29 -4.53 -0.85
N GLY A 137 16.47 -4.50 -1.48
CA GLY A 137 17.64 -5.29 -1.11
C GLY A 137 18.52 -4.67 -0.01
N THR A 138 18.00 -3.77 0.83
CA THR A 138 18.78 -3.18 1.93
C THR A 138 18.44 -3.89 3.26
N PRO A 139 19.44 -4.31 4.07
CA PRO A 139 20.89 -4.04 3.94
C PRO A 139 21.68 -5.05 3.09
N LYS A 140 21.08 -6.17 2.67
CA LYS A 140 21.73 -7.22 1.90
C LYS A 140 21.06 -7.39 0.55
N ARG A 141 21.84 -7.25 -0.53
CA ARG A 141 21.35 -7.37 -1.91
C ARG A 141 20.57 -8.67 -2.10
N ILE A 142 19.40 -8.55 -2.70
CA ILE A 142 18.50 -9.66 -3.01
C ILE A 142 18.63 -9.96 -4.50
N ASP A 143 18.83 -11.22 -4.85
CA ASP A 143 18.72 -11.68 -6.23
C ASP A 143 17.25 -11.95 -6.56
N PHE A 144 16.58 -10.98 -7.19
CA PHE A 144 15.16 -11.08 -7.54
C PHE A 144 14.85 -12.19 -8.54
N SER A 145 15.83 -12.76 -9.24
CA SER A 145 15.62 -13.95 -10.08
C SER A 145 15.33 -15.23 -9.27
N ARG A 146 15.63 -15.20 -7.96
CA ARG A 146 15.42 -16.29 -7.01
C ARG A 146 14.26 -16.03 -6.05
N VAL A 147 13.67 -14.83 -6.09
CA VAL A 147 12.51 -14.49 -5.25
C VAL A 147 11.26 -15.05 -5.91
N PRO A 148 10.39 -15.79 -5.18
CA PRO A 148 9.14 -16.30 -5.75
C PRO A 148 8.26 -15.16 -6.29
N LYS A 149 7.61 -15.37 -7.43
CA LYS A 149 6.68 -14.36 -8.01
C LYS A 149 5.48 -14.05 -7.10
N SER A 150 5.14 -14.96 -6.19
CA SER A 150 4.13 -14.76 -5.15
C SER A 150 4.58 -13.85 -4.01
N ASP A 151 5.89 -13.57 -3.90
CA ASP A 151 6.42 -12.69 -2.87
C ASP A 151 5.98 -11.23 -3.16
N PRO A 152 5.41 -10.52 -2.18
CA PRO A 152 4.97 -9.14 -2.36
C PRO A 152 6.08 -8.17 -2.77
N MET A 153 7.35 -8.42 -2.40
CA MET A 153 8.47 -7.58 -2.84
C MET A 153 8.71 -7.74 -4.33
N TYR A 154 8.69 -8.98 -4.83
CA TYR A 154 8.78 -9.26 -6.27
C TYR A 154 7.60 -8.63 -7.01
N GLY A 155 6.37 -8.85 -6.52
CA GLY A 155 5.18 -8.31 -7.15
C GLY A 155 5.17 -6.77 -7.19
N ASN A 156 5.64 -6.10 -6.13
CA ASN A 156 5.79 -4.64 -6.11
C ASN A 156 6.84 -4.15 -7.11
N LEU A 157 8.01 -4.80 -7.15
CA LEU A 157 9.08 -4.47 -8.08
C LEU A 157 8.64 -4.65 -9.53
N GLU A 158 7.99 -5.77 -9.84
CA GLU A 158 7.49 -6.11 -11.17
C GLU A 158 6.42 -5.09 -11.62
N ALA A 159 5.40 -4.85 -10.79
CA ALA A 159 4.32 -3.91 -11.09
C ALA A 159 4.84 -2.49 -11.31
N TYR A 160 5.74 -2.02 -10.46
CA TYR A 160 6.35 -0.70 -10.63
C TYR A 160 7.16 -0.59 -11.92
N THR A 161 7.96 -1.61 -12.23
CA THR A 161 8.78 -1.65 -13.44
C THR A 161 7.92 -1.59 -14.70
N MET A 162 6.80 -2.33 -14.73
CA MET A 162 5.84 -2.29 -15.83
C MET A 162 5.23 -0.89 -16.00
N GLN A 163 4.72 -0.28 -14.94
CA GLN A 163 4.10 1.05 -15.05
C GLN A 163 5.13 2.14 -15.40
N PHE A 164 6.35 2.05 -14.88
CA PHE A 164 7.45 2.94 -15.26
C PHE A 164 7.78 2.82 -16.74
N ALA A 165 7.91 1.59 -17.24
CA ALA A 165 8.21 1.30 -18.64
C ALA A 165 7.13 1.85 -19.58
N GLU A 166 5.85 1.65 -19.25
CA GLU A 166 4.73 2.19 -20.02
C GLU A 166 4.74 3.72 -20.02
N HIS A 167 4.95 4.35 -18.86
CA HIS A 167 4.94 5.80 -18.74
C HIS A 167 6.12 6.47 -19.46
N LYS A 168 7.33 5.89 -19.42
CA LYS A 168 8.54 6.50 -19.99
C LYS A 168 8.84 6.08 -21.42
N GLY A 169 8.60 4.82 -21.77
CA GLY A 169 8.92 4.25 -23.09
C GLY A 169 7.71 3.77 -23.88
N GLY A 170 6.48 4.01 -23.39
CA GLY A 170 5.25 3.63 -24.07
C GLY A 170 5.03 2.12 -24.14
N ARG A 171 4.07 1.73 -24.97
CA ARG A 171 3.61 0.34 -25.10
C ARG A 171 4.72 -0.62 -25.58
N GLU A 172 5.61 -0.17 -26.45
CA GLU A 172 6.71 -1.00 -26.96
C GLU A 172 7.65 -1.44 -25.83
N LEU A 173 8.09 -0.49 -24.98
CA LEU A 173 8.95 -0.81 -23.86
C LEU A 173 8.23 -1.67 -22.81
N LEU A 174 6.95 -1.41 -22.54
CA LEU A 174 6.14 -2.23 -21.66
C LEU A 174 6.12 -3.70 -22.09
N GLU A 175 5.85 -3.98 -23.36
CA GLU A 175 5.80 -5.37 -23.86
C GLU A 175 7.18 -6.06 -23.78
N LYS A 176 8.27 -5.33 -24.03
CA LYS A 176 9.63 -5.84 -23.84
C LYS A 176 9.92 -6.20 -22.38
N VAL A 177 9.55 -5.32 -21.45
CA VAL A 177 9.73 -5.53 -19.99
C VAL A 177 8.87 -6.70 -19.50
N LYS A 178 7.60 -6.80 -19.92
CA LYS A 178 6.72 -7.94 -19.62
C LYS A 178 7.34 -9.26 -20.05
N LYS A 179 7.89 -9.32 -21.26
CA LYS A 179 8.56 -10.52 -21.77
C LYS A 179 9.76 -10.91 -20.90
N MET A 180 10.59 -9.96 -20.50
CA MET A 180 11.75 -10.23 -19.64
C MET A 180 11.35 -10.82 -18.27
N PHE A 181 10.28 -10.31 -17.65
CA PHE A 181 9.76 -10.93 -16.42
C PHE A 181 9.12 -12.31 -16.65
N ALA A 182 8.46 -12.52 -17.80
CA ALA A 182 7.94 -13.83 -18.18
C ALA A 182 9.06 -14.87 -18.32
N ASP A 183 10.20 -14.46 -18.90
CA ASP A 183 11.41 -15.26 -19.09
C ASP A 183 12.27 -15.42 -17.80
N ASN A 184 11.77 -14.96 -16.65
CA ASN A 184 12.48 -14.96 -15.35
C ASN A 184 13.81 -14.19 -15.36
N ASP A 185 13.89 -13.10 -16.11
CA ASP A 185 15.03 -12.18 -16.16
C ASP A 185 14.65 -10.78 -15.63
N PRO A 186 14.43 -10.64 -14.31
CA PRO A 186 14.11 -9.35 -13.70
C PRO A 186 15.27 -8.35 -13.86
N ASN A 187 16.53 -8.81 -13.92
CA ASN A 187 17.68 -7.93 -14.07
C ASN A 187 17.69 -7.22 -15.42
N ALA A 188 17.40 -7.94 -16.51
CA ALA A 188 17.23 -7.33 -17.83
C ALA A 188 16.01 -6.40 -17.87
N ALA A 189 14.89 -6.81 -17.26
CA ALA A 189 13.67 -5.99 -17.20
C ALA A 189 13.94 -4.62 -16.54
N LEU A 190 14.57 -4.63 -15.37
CA LEU A 190 14.94 -3.42 -14.62
C LEU A 190 15.93 -2.56 -15.40
N ALA A 191 16.91 -3.17 -16.06
CA ALA A 191 17.90 -2.47 -16.86
C ALA A 191 17.31 -1.85 -18.13
N ALA A 192 16.32 -2.50 -18.76
CA ALA A 192 15.61 -1.96 -19.92
C ALA A 192 14.72 -0.78 -19.50
N ALA A 193 13.92 -0.93 -18.45
CA ALA A 193 13.03 0.11 -17.97
C ALA A 193 13.78 1.36 -17.47
N SER A 194 14.88 1.17 -16.73
CA SER A 194 15.63 2.29 -16.12
C SER A 194 16.49 3.09 -17.12
N LYS A 195 16.50 2.73 -18.41
CA LYS A 195 17.21 3.45 -19.48
C LYS A 195 16.32 4.42 -20.27
N ALA A 196 15.01 4.35 -20.07
CA ALA A 196 14.01 5.24 -20.69
C ALA A 196 13.81 6.51 -19.86
#